data_AF-A0AAD9IIL7-F1
#
_entry.id   AF-A0AAD9IIL7-F1
#
_cell.length_a   1.000
_cell.length_b   1.000
_cell.length_c   1.000
_cell.angle_alpha   90.00
_cell.angle_beta   90.00
_cell.angle_gamma   90.00
#
_symmetry.space_group_name_H-M   'P 1'
#
loop_
_entity.id
_entity.type
_entity.pdbx_description
1 polymer ?
#
loop_
_entity_poly.entity_id
_entity_poly.type
_entity_poly.pdbx_seq_one_letter_code
_entity_poly.pdbx_strand_id
1 'polypeptide(L)'
;MQAQPALGFPYYYNARTGESTYNRPPVFSGEPVPTTDWHEVFLSNGASYFFNEATRQTSWRVPEEVKEARSRPPPLDDKTAAMLARAAASGAAVAPQYASAVAEALAKHGAPARDGNGQRLQALAAPAARPSHGDEDDDDDVFFTEDDIVGAARAPPTAEAEAAYVAMLKEHNLRPSSTWTVFAGVGAEDPRATCLPLAARERLFKALVSELKVDKERERRAALQAEAERKLQEDQRAAESRRSAAGRADALAAFQALLVESVHDAGASWSATWPRLREDPQGRGSSALLDPRDAEDAFRTHVRHLEETAARAFAQLLDERVGPLLAHPTGDRDMDWEAVTELIEQDPRFSAFPFPRERKAHWQRWLAQRREATGGVEGPDTKRLRREDA
;
A
#
# COMPACT_ATOMS: atom_id res chain seq x y z
N MET A 1 19.18 -7.53 -29.72
CA MET A 1 19.78 -6.24 -30.11
C MET A 1 19.42 -5.20 -29.06
N GLN A 2 20.25 -4.17 -28.88
CA GLN A 2 19.90 -3.02 -28.04
C GLN A 2 19.22 -1.94 -28.90
N ALA A 3 18.27 -1.23 -28.32
CA ALA A 3 17.77 0.06 -28.80
C ALA A 3 17.85 1.06 -27.64
N GLN A 4 18.17 2.32 -27.92
CA GLN A 4 18.39 3.38 -26.93
C GLN A 4 17.14 4.27 -26.74
N PRO A 5 17.07 5.08 -25.65
CA PRO A 5 15.81 5.31 -24.97
C PRO A 5 15.13 6.65 -25.29
N ALA A 6 13.80 6.65 -25.17
CA ALA A 6 13.01 7.79 -24.76
C ALA A 6 12.03 7.29 -23.67
N LEU A 7 11.99 7.94 -22.50
CA LEU A 7 11.25 7.49 -21.31
C LEU A 7 11.60 6.05 -20.87
N GLY A 8 12.88 5.81 -20.58
CA GLY A 8 13.46 4.49 -20.30
C GLY A 8 13.07 3.85 -18.96
N PHE A 9 11.82 3.44 -18.79
CA PHE A 9 11.44 2.45 -17.77
C PHE A 9 11.85 1.04 -18.24
N PRO A 10 12.63 0.27 -17.47
CA PRO A 10 13.08 -1.05 -17.87
C PRO A 10 11.92 -2.05 -17.83
N TYR A 11 11.47 -2.51 -19.00
CA TYR A 11 10.44 -3.54 -19.12
C TYR A 11 11.06 -4.93 -19.28
N TYR A 12 10.36 -5.94 -18.75
CA TYR A 12 10.76 -7.34 -18.73
C TYR A 12 9.84 -8.09 -19.70
N TYR A 13 10.42 -8.77 -20.69
CA TYR A 13 9.67 -9.47 -21.74
C TYR A 13 9.84 -10.98 -21.61
N ASN A 14 8.73 -11.71 -21.48
CA ASN A 14 8.71 -13.16 -21.39
C ASN A 14 8.58 -13.78 -22.79
N ALA A 15 9.70 -14.16 -23.39
CA ALA A 15 9.76 -14.76 -24.71
C ALA A 15 9.05 -16.13 -24.86
N ARG A 16 8.50 -16.71 -23.77
CA ARG A 16 7.66 -17.92 -23.83
C ARG A 16 6.15 -17.66 -23.75
N THR A 17 5.71 -16.52 -23.23
CA THR A 17 4.28 -16.15 -23.15
C THR A 17 3.91 -14.95 -24.02
N GLY A 18 4.90 -14.19 -24.50
CA GLY A 18 4.71 -12.96 -25.28
C GLY A 18 4.43 -11.73 -24.42
N GLU A 19 4.37 -11.87 -23.09
CA GLU A 19 3.99 -10.81 -22.17
C GLU A 19 5.14 -9.83 -21.89
N SER A 20 4.84 -8.53 -21.85
CA SER A 20 5.76 -7.47 -21.44
C SER A 20 5.28 -6.80 -20.14
N THR A 21 6.08 -6.83 -19.08
CA THR A 21 5.73 -6.31 -17.76
C THR A 21 6.74 -5.24 -17.32
N TYR A 22 6.28 -4.07 -16.88
CA TYR A 22 7.15 -2.99 -16.39
C TYR A 22 7.68 -3.22 -14.96
N ASN A 23 7.04 -4.11 -14.21
CA ASN A 23 7.53 -4.56 -12.90
C ASN A 23 8.52 -5.72 -13.08
N ARG A 24 9.66 -5.67 -12.38
CA ARG A 24 10.62 -6.79 -12.32
C ARG A 24 9.93 -8.04 -11.75
N PRO A 25 9.87 -9.16 -12.49
CA PRO A 25 9.28 -10.39 -11.97
C PRO A 25 10.02 -10.91 -10.73
N PRO A 26 9.37 -11.59 -9.77
CA PRO A 26 10.02 -12.17 -8.60
C PRO A 26 11.15 -13.17 -8.94
N VAL A 27 11.09 -13.76 -10.14
CA VAL A 27 12.14 -14.63 -10.72
C VAL A 27 13.45 -13.88 -11.06
N PHE A 28 13.51 -12.56 -10.77
CA PHE A 28 14.67 -11.69 -10.99
C PHE A 28 15.10 -10.92 -9.72
N SER A 29 14.50 -11.24 -8.57
CA SER A 29 15.01 -10.87 -7.24
C SER A 29 15.72 -12.09 -6.64
N GLY A 30 16.94 -12.36 -7.11
CA GLY A 30 17.85 -13.27 -6.42
C GLY A 30 18.42 -12.60 -5.18
N GLU A 31 18.80 -13.39 -4.18
CA GLU A 31 19.54 -12.87 -3.03
C GLU A 31 21.03 -12.74 -3.40
N PRO A 32 21.68 -11.59 -3.14
CA PRO A 32 23.11 -11.44 -3.36
C PRO A 32 23.88 -12.27 -2.34
N VAL A 33 24.75 -13.16 -2.79
CA VAL A 33 25.58 -13.99 -1.91
C VAL A 33 26.57 -13.06 -1.17
N PRO A 34 26.54 -12.99 0.17
CA PRO A 34 27.38 -12.06 0.92
C PRO A 34 28.85 -12.15 0.52
N THR A 35 29.44 -11.00 0.24
CA THR A 35 30.87 -10.83 -0.14
C THR A 35 31.29 -11.35 -1.53
N THR A 36 30.36 -11.60 -2.46
CA THR A 36 30.65 -11.93 -3.88
C THR A 36 29.65 -11.29 -4.85
N ASP A 37 30.06 -11.04 -6.10
CA ASP A 37 29.19 -10.53 -7.18
C ASP A 37 28.25 -11.60 -7.78
N TRP A 38 27.98 -12.67 -7.04
CA TRP A 38 27.09 -13.77 -7.41
C TRP A 38 25.72 -13.61 -6.73
N HIS A 39 24.65 -13.68 -7.52
CA HIS A 39 23.26 -13.70 -7.05
C HIS A 39 22.68 -15.10 -7.18
N GLU A 40 21.98 -15.58 -6.16
CA GLU A 40 21.26 -16.86 -6.20
C GLU A 40 19.80 -16.61 -6.58
N VAL A 41 19.39 -17.10 -7.75
CA VAL A 41 18.06 -16.88 -8.31
C VAL A 41 17.24 -18.17 -8.20
N PHE A 42 16.18 -18.14 -7.41
CA PHE A 42 15.23 -19.23 -7.26
C PHE A 42 14.15 -19.19 -8.35
N LEU A 43 13.97 -20.31 -9.04
CA LEU A 43 12.91 -20.52 -10.03
C LEU A 43 11.67 -21.12 -9.35
N SER A 44 10.48 -20.85 -9.91
CA SER A 44 9.20 -21.32 -9.37
C SER A 44 8.99 -22.85 -9.39
N ASN A 45 9.93 -23.60 -9.96
CA ASN A 45 9.97 -25.07 -9.93
C ASN A 45 10.87 -25.64 -8.81
N GLY A 46 11.42 -24.79 -7.92
CA GLY A 46 12.28 -25.19 -6.81
C GLY A 46 13.76 -25.41 -7.18
N ALA A 47 14.16 -25.17 -8.42
CA ALA A 47 15.58 -25.12 -8.80
C ALA A 47 16.14 -23.72 -8.58
N SER A 48 17.41 -23.60 -8.17
CA SER A 48 18.15 -22.33 -8.19
C SER A 48 19.25 -22.35 -9.26
N TYR A 49 19.63 -21.16 -9.71
CA TYR A 49 20.85 -20.94 -10.49
C TYR A 49 21.59 -19.72 -9.96
N PHE A 50 22.91 -19.72 -10.13
CA PHE A 50 23.79 -18.63 -9.71
C PHE A 50 24.10 -17.75 -10.92
N PHE A 51 23.97 -16.44 -10.77
CA PHE A 51 24.29 -15.44 -11.79
C PHE A 51 25.36 -14.48 -11.28
N ASN A 52 26.50 -14.43 -11.96
CA ASN A 52 27.57 -13.48 -11.64
C ASN A 52 27.31 -12.17 -12.39
N GLU A 53 27.08 -11.06 -11.68
CA GLU A 53 26.69 -9.79 -12.31
C GLU A 53 27.88 -9.13 -13.04
N ALA A 54 29.09 -9.25 -12.49
CA ALA A 54 30.32 -8.68 -13.06
C ALA A 54 30.73 -9.34 -14.40
N THR A 55 30.61 -10.66 -14.51
CA THR A 55 30.98 -11.44 -15.71
C THR A 55 29.80 -11.83 -16.59
N ARG A 56 28.56 -11.63 -16.11
CA ARG A 56 27.28 -12.04 -16.73
C ARG A 56 27.14 -13.55 -16.99
N GLN A 57 27.87 -14.38 -16.25
CA GLN A 57 27.80 -15.84 -16.38
C GLN A 57 26.67 -16.42 -15.53
N THR A 58 25.98 -17.44 -16.05
CA THR A 58 24.99 -18.24 -15.32
C THR A 58 25.51 -19.67 -15.09
N SER A 59 25.34 -20.18 -13.87
CA SER A 59 25.72 -21.54 -13.49
C SER A 59 24.59 -22.25 -12.75
N TRP A 60 24.29 -23.48 -13.17
CA TRP A 60 23.34 -24.39 -12.50
C TRP A 60 23.99 -25.25 -11.40
N ARG A 61 25.28 -25.02 -11.12
CA ARG A 61 26.03 -25.59 -10.00
C ARG A 61 26.58 -24.46 -9.15
N VAL A 62 26.64 -24.63 -7.84
CA VAL A 62 27.26 -23.67 -6.91
C VAL A 62 28.70 -23.41 -7.37
N PRO A 63 29.08 -22.17 -7.77
CA PRO A 63 30.45 -21.83 -8.12
C PRO A 63 31.39 -22.00 -6.92
N GLU A 64 32.67 -22.28 -7.15
CA GLU A 64 33.61 -22.43 -6.04
C GLU A 64 33.78 -21.11 -5.25
N GLU A 65 33.70 -19.93 -5.88
CA GLU A 65 33.73 -18.67 -5.11
C GLU A 65 32.51 -18.51 -4.19
N VAL A 66 31.33 -18.98 -4.60
CA VAL A 66 30.11 -18.99 -3.76
C VAL A 66 30.22 -20.02 -2.64
N LYS A 67 30.85 -21.16 -2.91
CA LYS A 67 31.12 -22.22 -1.93
C LYS A 67 32.16 -21.78 -0.90
N GLU A 68 33.22 -21.10 -1.31
CA GLU A 68 34.17 -20.45 -0.42
C GLU A 68 33.51 -19.32 0.38
N ALA A 69 32.72 -18.44 -0.24
CA ALA A 69 32.01 -17.36 0.43
C ALA A 69 30.97 -17.86 1.46
N ARG A 70 30.29 -18.99 1.19
CA ARG A 70 29.42 -19.68 2.17
C ARG A 70 30.21 -20.42 3.26
N SER A 71 31.47 -20.80 3.00
CA SER A 71 32.37 -21.41 4.01
C SER A 71 33.03 -20.36 4.91
N ARG A 72 33.24 -19.14 4.41
CA ARG A 72 33.66 -17.99 5.19
C ARG A 72 32.48 -17.53 6.06
N PRO A 73 32.59 -17.55 7.39
CA PRO A 73 31.53 -17.01 8.24
C PRO A 73 31.35 -15.49 7.96
N PRO A 74 30.13 -14.95 8.13
CA PRO A 74 29.90 -13.52 7.99
C PRO A 74 30.74 -12.73 9.01
N PRO A 75 31.14 -11.49 8.69
CA PRO A 75 31.83 -10.63 9.66
C PRO A 75 30.92 -10.41 10.88
N LEU A 76 31.44 -10.73 12.06
CA LEU A 76 30.77 -10.43 13.33
C LEU A 76 30.89 -8.92 13.59
N ASP A 77 29.77 -8.25 13.87
CA ASP A 77 29.79 -6.93 14.50
C ASP A 77 30.58 -6.99 15.81
N ASP A 78 31.38 -5.97 16.13
CA ASP A 78 32.19 -5.89 17.36
C ASP A 78 31.38 -6.23 18.63
N LYS A 79 30.11 -5.81 18.66
CA LYS A 79 29.17 -6.08 19.76
C LYS A 79 28.83 -7.57 19.91
N THR A 80 28.71 -8.30 18.79
CA THR A 80 28.47 -9.76 18.81
C THR A 80 29.75 -10.54 19.04
N ALA A 81 30.90 -10.09 18.52
CA ALA A 81 32.21 -10.64 18.85
C ALA A 81 32.52 -10.53 20.35
N ALA A 82 32.27 -9.37 20.96
CA ALA A 82 32.42 -9.16 22.40
C ALA A 82 31.45 -10.02 23.24
N MET A 83 30.20 -10.20 22.78
CA MET A 83 29.23 -11.08 23.44
C MET A 83 29.67 -12.56 23.39
N LEU A 84 30.19 -13.02 22.26
CA LEU A 84 30.74 -14.37 22.10
C LEU A 84 32.04 -14.57 22.91
N ALA A 85 32.90 -13.54 23.01
CA ALA A 85 34.08 -13.57 23.89
C ALA A 85 33.72 -13.63 25.38
N ARG A 86 32.66 -12.91 25.80
CA ARG A 86 32.13 -13.03 27.16
C ARG A 86 31.60 -14.45 27.44
N ALA A 87 30.87 -15.03 26.49
CA ALA A 87 30.36 -16.41 26.58
C ALA A 87 31.48 -17.45 26.66
N ALA A 88 32.52 -17.31 25.82
CA ALA A 88 33.72 -18.16 25.82
C ALA A 88 34.46 -18.10 27.17
N ALA A 89 34.63 -16.90 27.74
CA ALA A 89 35.24 -16.73 29.06
C ALA A 89 34.44 -17.47 30.17
N SER A 90 33.10 -17.40 30.13
CA SER A 90 32.21 -18.19 31.01
C SER A 90 32.15 -19.69 30.69
N GLY A 91 32.87 -20.18 29.67
CA GLY A 91 33.01 -21.60 29.37
C GLY A 91 32.04 -22.17 28.34
N ALA A 92 31.28 -21.34 27.63
CA ALA A 92 30.48 -21.79 26.50
C ALA A 92 31.38 -22.22 25.32
N ALA A 93 31.06 -23.34 24.68
CA ALA A 93 31.77 -23.81 23.48
C ALA A 93 31.44 -22.91 22.27
N VAL A 94 32.42 -22.11 21.84
CA VAL A 94 32.33 -21.32 20.59
C VAL A 94 32.70 -22.19 19.40
N ALA A 95 31.92 -22.10 18.32
CA ALA A 95 32.17 -22.86 17.10
C ALA A 95 33.50 -22.45 16.43
N PRO A 96 34.32 -23.39 15.94
CA PRO A 96 35.73 -23.16 15.62
C PRO A 96 35.97 -22.08 14.55
N GLN A 97 35.03 -21.88 13.63
CA GLN A 97 35.09 -20.84 12.60
C GLN A 97 35.08 -19.40 13.16
N TYR A 98 34.71 -19.20 14.43
CA TYR A 98 34.74 -17.89 15.11
C TYR A 98 35.87 -17.75 16.13
N ALA A 99 36.72 -18.77 16.31
CA ALA A 99 37.70 -18.82 17.39
C ALA A 99 38.75 -17.69 17.34
N SER A 100 39.18 -17.27 16.14
CA SER A 100 40.15 -16.18 15.96
C SER A 100 39.57 -14.81 16.37
N ALA A 101 38.40 -14.44 15.82
CA ALA A 101 37.72 -13.18 16.15
C ALA A 101 37.35 -13.10 17.64
N VAL A 102 36.95 -14.23 18.25
CA VAL A 102 36.66 -14.32 19.67
C VAL A 102 37.92 -14.21 20.53
N ALA A 103 39.05 -14.80 20.13
CA ALA A 103 40.32 -14.62 20.82
C ALA A 103 40.84 -13.18 20.73
N GLU A 104 40.68 -12.53 19.57
CA GLU A 104 41.07 -11.13 19.37
C GLU A 104 40.20 -10.17 20.20
N ALA A 105 38.88 -10.39 20.25
CA ALA A 105 37.98 -9.62 21.12
C ALA A 105 38.29 -9.83 22.61
N LEU A 106 38.63 -11.06 23.03
CA LEU A 106 39.06 -11.36 24.40
C LEU A 106 40.38 -10.66 24.76
N ALA A 107 41.32 -10.58 23.82
CA ALA A 107 42.59 -9.86 23.99
C ALA A 107 42.40 -8.33 24.07
N LYS A 108 41.44 -7.76 23.33
CA LYS A 108 41.12 -6.32 23.35
C LYS A 108 40.37 -5.87 24.60
N HIS A 109 39.47 -6.70 25.14
CA HIS A 109 38.56 -6.30 26.24
C HIS A 109 38.90 -6.89 27.61
N GLY A 110 39.76 -7.91 27.68
CA GLY A 110 40.17 -8.54 28.93
C GLY A 110 39.11 -9.48 29.53
N ALA A 111 39.57 -10.41 30.37
CA ALA A 111 38.68 -11.27 31.14
C ALA A 111 38.03 -10.49 32.30
N PRO A 112 36.77 -10.78 32.69
CA PRO A 112 36.23 -10.30 33.96
C PRO A 112 37.10 -10.77 35.13
N ALA A 113 37.16 -9.95 36.18
CA ALA A 113 37.93 -10.24 37.37
C ALA A 113 37.51 -11.58 38.01
N ARG A 114 38.51 -12.31 38.53
CA ARG A 114 38.29 -13.37 39.52
C ARG A 114 37.83 -12.76 40.83
N ASP A 115 37.12 -13.56 41.62
CA ASP A 115 36.98 -13.31 43.05
C ASP A 115 38.31 -13.52 43.80
N GLY A 116 38.35 -13.15 45.08
CA GLY A 116 39.56 -13.21 45.91
C GLY A 116 40.12 -14.61 46.18
N ASN A 117 39.44 -15.68 45.76
CA ASN A 117 39.85 -17.07 45.98
C ASN A 117 40.02 -17.88 44.66
N GLY A 118 39.84 -17.24 43.51
CA GLY A 118 40.38 -17.69 42.22
C GLY A 118 39.64 -18.82 41.50
N GLN A 119 38.45 -19.20 41.95
CA GLN A 119 37.65 -20.25 41.31
C GLN A 119 36.82 -19.73 40.12
N ARG A 120 36.16 -20.64 39.40
CA ARG A 120 35.43 -20.35 38.15
C ARG A 120 34.02 -20.93 38.22
N LEU A 121 33.02 -20.06 38.29
CA LEU A 121 31.61 -20.44 38.17
C LEU A 121 31.38 -21.18 36.84
N GLN A 122 30.88 -22.42 36.92
CA GLN A 122 30.47 -23.23 35.77
C GLN A 122 28.94 -23.18 35.61
N ALA A 123 28.46 -23.31 34.37
CA ALA A 123 27.03 -23.45 34.10
C ALA A 123 26.57 -24.89 34.37
N LEU A 124 25.39 -25.06 34.96
CA LEU A 124 24.75 -26.34 35.25
C LEU A 124 23.39 -26.45 34.54
N ALA A 125 23.03 -27.67 34.15
CA ALA A 125 21.77 -27.98 33.50
C ALA A 125 20.64 -28.28 34.53
N ALA A 126 19.38 -28.19 34.09
CA ALA A 126 18.23 -28.65 34.88
C ALA A 126 18.29 -30.18 35.09
N PRO A 127 17.88 -30.71 36.27
CA PRO A 127 16.44 -30.87 36.51
C PRO A 127 15.94 -30.73 37.98
N ALA A 128 14.61 -30.65 38.10
CA ALA A 128 13.71 -31.14 39.16
C ALA A 128 14.05 -31.10 40.70
N ALA A 129 13.02 -30.70 41.45
CA ALA A 129 12.70 -31.00 42.86
C ALA A 129 13.42 -30.24 44.01
N ARG A 130 12.64 -30.04 45.09
CA ARG A 130 13.01 -29.56 46.46
C ARG A 130 13.48 -30.75 47.31
N PRO A 131 14.25 -30.62 48.43
CA PRO A 131 13.90 -29.71 49.56
C PRO A 131 15.03 -29.15 50.49
N SER A 132 14.62 -28.24 51.39
CA SER A 132 15.01 -27.96 52.81
C SER A 132 16.47 -27.95 53.33
N HIS A 133 16.70 -27.08 54.33
CA HIS A 133 17.95 -26.80 55.08
C HIS A 133 19.09 -26.24 54.19
N GLY A 134 20.06 -25.46 54.68
CA GLY A 134 20.50 -25.06 56.02
C GLY A 134 22.04 -24.85 55.96
N ASP A 135 22.71 -23.97 56.69
CA ASP A 135 22.30 -22.99 57.73
C ASP A 135 23.11 -21.66 57.50
N GLU A 136 23.12 -20.62 58.36
CA GLU A 136 24.21 -20.25 59.32
C GLU A 136 25.66 -20.40 58.76
N ASP A 137 26.66 -19.53 58.93
CA ASP A 137 26.85 -18.22 59.63
C ASP A 137 26.75 -17.01 58.63
N ASP A 138 27.04 -15.71 58.87
CA ASP A 138 27.56 -14.86 59.98
C ASP A 138 26.99 -13.40 59.81
N ASP A 139 27.23 -12.42 60.71
CA ASP A 139 26.59 -11.07 60.69
C ASP A 139 27.53 -9.81 60.79
N ASP A 140 26.99 -8.58 60.66
CA ASP A 140 27.67 -7.27 60.84
C ASP A 140 26.75 -6.23 61.58
N ASP A 141 27.13 -5.83 62.79
CA ASP A 141 26.31 -5.08 63.76
C ASP A 141 25.81 -3.68 63.32
N VAL A 142 24.52 -3.36 63.58
CA VAL A 142 24.07 -1.99 63.89
C VAL A 142 23.12 -1.96 65.09
N PHE A 143 23.71 -1.70 66.26
CA PHE A 143 23.08 -1.67 67.59
C PHE A 143 21.84 -0.76 67.72
N PHE A 144 20.67 -1.35 67.97
CA PHE A 144 19.54 -0.74 68.67
C PHE A 144 18.85 -1.80 69.54
N THR A 145 18.77 -1.57 70.85
CA THR A 145 18.24 -2.54 71.83
C THR A 145 16.71 -2.57 71.84
N GLU A 146 16.13 -3.76 71.72
CA GLU A 146 14.68 -4.02 71.55
C GLU A 146 13.88 -3.93 72.86
N ASP A 147 14.04 -2.84 73.64
CA ASP A 147 13.31 -2.62 74.91
C ASP A 147 12.83 -1.17 75.12
N ASP A 148 13.11 -0.26 74.17
CA ASP A 148 12.84 1.20 74.32
C ASP A 148 11.85 1.78 73.29
N ILE A 149 11.06 0.93 72.62
CA ILE A 149 9.87 1.35 71.84
C ILE A 149 8.63 0.66 72.41
N VAL A 150 8.06 1.25 73.47
CA VAL A 150 6.73 0.89 74.01
C VAL A 150 5.62 1.43 73.07
N GLY A 151 5.66 0.98 71.81
CA GLY A 151 4.67 1.26 70.78
C GLY A 151 3.66 0.14 70.72
N ALA A 152 2.66 0.18 71.60
CA ALA A 152 1.63 -0.83 71.86
C ALA A 152 1.37 -1.83 70.71
N ALA A 153 1.49 -3.14 71.01
CA ALA A 153 1.26 -4.25 70.09
C ALA A 153 -0.13 -4.18 69.43
N ARG A 154 -0.19 -3.50 68.28
CA ARG A 154 -1.45 -3.23 67.58
C ARG A 154 -1.87 -4.48 66.83
N ALA A 155 -3.15 -4.82 66.95
CA ALA A 155 -3.74 -6.00 66.31
C ALA A 155 -3.38 -6.06 64.81
N PRO A 156 -3.20 -7.27 64.24
CA PRO A 156 -2.87 -7.43 62.82
C PRO A 156 -3.88 -6.65 61.97
N PRO A 157 -3.42 -5.93 60.93
CA PRO A 157 -4.29 -5.04 60.17
C PRO A 157 -5.47 -5.83 59.58
N THR A 158 -6.68 -5.48 59.99
CA THR A 158 -7.88 -6.16 59.51
C THR A 158 -8.03 -5.94 58.01
N ALA A 159 -8.57 -6.92 57.29
CA ALA A 159 -8.84 -6.79 55.86
C ALA A 159 -9.77 -5.60 55.56
N GLU A 160 -10.64 -5.25 56.51
CA GLU A 160 -11.50 -4.06 56.48
C GLU A 160 -10.68 -2.75 56.51
N ALA A 161 -9.62 -2.69 57.33
CA ALA A 161 -8.73 -1.52 57.37
C ALA A 161 -7.88 -1.42 56.10
N GLU A 162 -7.38 -2.54 55.56
CA GLU A 162 -6.68 -2.54 54.25
C GLU A 162 -7.63 -2.08 53.12
N ALA A 163 -8.88 -2.55 53.12
CA ALA A 163 -9.90 -2.13 52.16
C ALA A 163 -10.27 -0.64 52.32
N ALA A 164 -10.41 -0.13 53.55
CA ALA A 164 -10.69 1.27 53.82
C ALA A 164 -9.52 2.19 53.38
N TYR A 165 -8.27 1.74 53.53
CA TYR A 165 -7.12 2.45 53.00
C TYR A 165 -7.11 2.42 51.46
N VAL A 166 -7.38 1.27 50.82
CA VAL A 166 -7.50 1.18 49.36
C VAL A 166 -8.66 2.02 48.80
N ALA A 167 -9.76 2.19 49.53
CA ALA A 167 -10.84 3.12 49.19
C ALA A 167 -10.34 4.57 49.23
N MET A 168 -9.67 4.99 50.31
CA MET A 168 -9.04 6.30 50.45
C MET A 168 -8.01 6.57 49.33
N LEU A 169 -7.20 5.57 48.95
CA LEU A 169 -6.27 5.67 47.81
C LEU A 169 -6.99 5.91 46.47
N LYS A 170 -8.19 5.35 46.27
CA LYS A 170 -9.01 5.55 45.07
C LYS A 170 -9.71 6.92 45.10
N GLU A 171 -10.22 7.34 46.26
CA GLU A 171 -10.76 8.69 46.50
C GLU A 171 -9.72 9.79 46.17
N HIS A 172 -8.45 9.58 46.51
CA HIS A 172 -7.33 10.47 46.19
C HIS A 172 -6.87 10.47 44.71
N ASN A 173 -7.55 9.74 43.80
CA ASN A 173 -7.29 9.78 42.36
C ASN A 173 -5.81 9.50 41.97
N LEU A 174 -5.25 8.41 42.50
CA LEU A 174 -3.91 7.94 42.16
C LEU A 174 -3.70 7.81 40.64
N ARG A 175 -2.50 8.18 40.18
CA ARG A 175 -2.07 8.06 38.79
C ARG A 175 -1.08 6.90 38.63
N PRO A 176 -0.99 6.25 37.46
CA PRO A 176 0.07 5.27 37.16
C PRO A 176 1.50 5.80 37.37
N SER A 177 1.68 7.14 37.37
CA SER A 177 2.95 7.82 37.60
C SER A 177 3.19 8.28 39.04
N SER A 178 2.25 8.07 39.97
CA SER A 178 2.42 8.47 41.37
C SER A 178 3.55 7.67 42.05
N THR A 179 4.43 8.36 42.77
CA THR A 179 5.51 7.74 43.56
C THR A 179 5.14 7.73 45.05
N TRP A 180 5.64 6.71 45.77
CA TRP A 180 5.37 6.56 47.20
C TRP A 180 5.86 7.77 48.02
N THR A 181 7.04 8.30 47.70
CA THR A 181 7.63 9.48 48.40
C THR A 181 6.75 10.73 48.32
N VAL A 182 6.04 10.94 47.20
CA VAL A 182 5.11 12.07 47.04
C VAL A 182 3.77 11.79 47.73
N PHE A 183 3.34 10.53 47.78
CA PHE A 183 2.05 10.15 48.37
C PHE A 183 2.10 9.88 49.88
N ALA A 184 3.25 9.53 50.45
CA ALA A 184 3.36 9.15 51.87
C ALA A 184 2.97 10.28 52.85
N GLY A 185 3.06 11.55 52.44
CA GLY A 185 2.52 12.69 53.18
C GLY A 185 1.05 13.01 52.87
N VAL A 186 0.51 12.54 51.75
CA VAL A 186 -0.88 12.79 51.32
C VAL A 186 -1.80 11.78 52.01
N GLY A 187 -2.55 12.25 53.01
CA GLY A 187 -3.39 11.39 53.85
C GLY A 187 -2.62 10.69 54.97
N ALA A 188 -1.42 11.17 55.34
CA ALA A 188 -0.67 10.66 56.50
C ALA A 188 -1.46 10.77 57.82
N GLU A 189 -2.27 11.82 57.93
CA GLU A 189 -3.12 12.17 59.08
C GLU A 189 -4.50 11.49 59.06
N ASP A 190 -4.88 10.79 57.99
CA ASP A 190 -6.17 10.12 57.90
C ASP A 190 -6.25 8.96 58.93
N PRO A 191 -7.35 8.79 59.69
CA PRO A 191 -7.52 7.68 60.61
C PRO A 191 -7.35 6.30 59.95
N ARG A 192 -7.86 6.11 58.72
CA ARG A 192 -7.76 4.89 57.91
C ARG A 192 -6.29 4.58 57.60
N ALA A 193 -5.50 5.59 57.25
CA ALA A 193 -4.06 5.45 57.06
C ALA A 193 -3.36 5.13 58.39
N THR A 194 -3.65 5.91 59.43
CA THR A 194 -3.05 5.80 60.78
C THR A 194 -3.19 4.39 61.36
N CYS A 195 -4.31 3.70 61.11
CA CYS A 195 -4.57 2.32 61.51
C CYS A 195 -3.69 1.25 60.82
N LEU A 196 -3.00 1.54 59.71
CA LEU A 196 -2.06 0.62 59.06
C LEU A 196 -0.58 0.94 59.41
N PRO A 197 0.29 -0.08 59.53
CA PRO A 197 1.74 0.12 59.59
C PRO A 197 2.28 0.55 58.21
N LEU A 198 3.40 1.31 58.19
CA LEU A 198 3.92 1.95 56.98
C LEU A 198 4.16 0.97 55.82
N ALA A 199 4.75 -0.20 56.10
CA ALA A 199 5.01 -1.24 55.10
C ALA A 199 3.73 -1.79 54.45
N ALA A 200 2.62 -1.90 55.20
CA ALA A 200 1.34 -2.32 54.64
C ALA A 200 0.73 -1.24 53.74
N ARG A 201 0.82 0.04 54.15
CA ARG A 201 0.40 1.18 53.30
C ARG A 201 1.18 1.20 51.98
N GLU A 202 2.50 1.07 52.04
CA GLU A 202 3.37 1.07 50.86
C GLU A 202 3.10 -0.13 49.94
N ARG A 203 2.85 -1.32 50.50
CA ARG A 203 2.44 -2.52 49.77
C ARG A 203 1.15 -2.29 48.99
N LEU A 204 0.11 -1.77 49.64
CA LEU A 204 -1.20 -1.51 49.03
C LEU A 204 -1.13 -0.40 47.97
N PHE A 205 -0.35 0.66 48.22
CA PHE A 205 -0.07 1.72 47.24
C PHE A 205 0.62 1.16 45.99
N LYS A 206 1.71 0.39 46.17
CA LYS A 206 2.45 -0.22 45.05
C LYS A 206 1.59 -1.19 44.26
N ALA A 207 0.75 -1.99 44.93
CA ALA A 207 -0.21 -2.89 44.27
C ALA A 207 -1.19 -2.11 43.39
N LEU A 208 -1.91 -1.12 43.94
CA LEU A 208 -2.89 -0.32 43.20
C LEU A 208 -2.26 0.50 42.05
N VAL A 209 -1.05 1.05 42.24
CA VAL A 209 -0.30 1.71 41.16
C VAL A 209 0.16 0.71 40.08
N SER A 210 0.36 -0.57 40.41
CA SER A 210 0.66 -1.62 39.43
C SER A 210 -0.60 -2.06 38.65
N GLU A 211 -1.75 -2.20 39.31
CA GLU A 211 -3.05 -2.46 38.67
C GLU A 211 -3.39 -1.36 37.65
N LEU A 212 -3.30 -0.09 38.07
CA LEU A 212 -3.53 1.08 37.19
C LEU A 212 -2.59 1.14 35.98
N LYS A 213 -1.38 0.55 36.06
CA LYS A 213 -0.47 0.41 34.89
C LYS A 213 -0.92 -0.71 33.96
N VAL A 214 -1.32 -1.86 34.51
CA VAL A 214 -1.82 -3.01 33.73
C VAL A 214 -3.11 -2.64 33.01
N ASP A 215 -4.05 -1.97 33.66
CA ASP A 215 -5.29 -1.50 33.01
C ASP A 215 -5.00 -0.45 31.93
N LYS A 216 -4.09 0.50 32.15
CA LYS A 216 -3.73 1.48 31.11
C LYS A 216 -3.05 0.82 29.90
N GLU A 217 -2.24 -0.22 30.12
CA GLU A 217 -1.69 -1.04 29.02
C GLU A 217 -2.77 -1.87 28.32
N ARG A 218 -3.75 -2.40 29.05
CA ARG A 218 -4.89 -3.13 28.50
C ARG A 218 -5.78 -2.23 27.64
N GLU A 219 -6.09 -1.03 28.10
CA GLU A 219 -6.77 0.01 27.33
C GLU A 219 -5.98 0.35 26.06
N ARG A 220 -4.66 0.56 26.16
CA ARG A 220 -3.80 0.87 25.00
C ARG A 220 -3.83 -0.25 23.96
N ARG A 221 -3.77 -1.51 24.39
CA ARG A 221 -3.88 -2.69 23.51
C ARG A 221 -5.27 -2.81 22.89
N ALA A 222 -6.33 -2.60 23.66
CA ALA A 222 -7.71 -2.62 23.16
C ALA A 222 -7.97 -1.50 22.15
N ALA A 223 -7.44 -0.29 22.37
CA ALA A 223 -7.53 0.82 21.43
C ALA A 223 -6.81 0.52 20.11
N LEU A 224 -5.60 -0.04 20.15
CA LEU A 224 -4.86 -0.48 18.96
C LEU A 224 -5.59 -1.60 18.21
N GLN A 225 -6.21 -2.54 18.93
CA GLN A 225 -7.03 -3.60 18.33
C GLN A 225 -8.30 -3.06 17.67
N ALA A 226 -9.04 -2.17 18.34
CA ALA A 226 -10.24 -1.53 17.79
C ALA A 226 -9.92 -0.63 16.59
N GLU A 227 -8.76 0.04 16.58
CA GLU A 227 -8.29 0.80 15.41
C GLU A 227 -7.90 -0.10 14.24
N ALA A 228 -7.19 -1.21 14.50
CA ALA A 228 -6.86 -2.20 13.47
C ALA A 228 -8.12 -2.85 12.88
N GLU A 229 -9.12 -3.16 13.72
CA GLU A 229 -10.40 -3.69 13.26
C GLU A 229 -11.19 -2.65 12.45
N ARG A 230 -11.30 -1.40 12.94
CA ARG A 230 -11.93 -0.28 12.22
C ARG A 230 -11.32 -0.10 10.84
N LYS A 231 -9.98 -0.13 10.75
CA LYS A 231 -9.25 -0.04 9.48
C LYS A 231 -9.52 -1.25 8.58
N LEU A 232 -9.53 -2.47 9.12
CA LEU A 232 -9.86 -3.67 8.34
C LEU A 232 -11.30 -3.61 7.79
N GLN A 233 -12.27 -3.14 8.58
CA GLN A 233 -13.65 -2.93 8.11
C GLN A 233 -13.72 -1.83 7.02
N GLU A 234 -12.92 -0.78 7.13
CA GLU A 234 -12.82 0.28 6.11
C GLU A 234 -12.20 -0.24 4.81
N ASP A 235 -11.08 -0.96 4.89
CA ASP A 235 -10.42 -1.62 3.75
C ASP A 235 -11.35 -2.64 3.07
N GLN A 236 -12.15 -3.39 3.84
CA GLN A 236 -13.18 -4.30 3.33
C GLN A 236 -14.29 -3.56 2.59
N ARG A 237 -14.87 -2.50 3.17
CA ARG A 237 -15.90 -1.67 2.52
C ARG A 237 -15.35 -0.99 1.26
N ALA A 238 -14.10 -0.53 1.27
CA ALA A 238 -13.43 0.04 0.11
C ALA A 238 -13.15 -1.00 -0.98
N ALA A 239 -12.83 -2.25 -0.62
CA ALA A 239 -12.71 -3.36 -1.57
C ALA A 239 -14.07 -3.76 -2.17
N GLU A 240 -15.12 -3.82 -1.35
CA GLU A 240 -16.48 -4.14 -1.80
C GLU A 240 -17.06 -3.05 -2.71
N SER A 241 -16.91 -1.78 -2.34
CA SER A 241 -17.28 -0.62 -3.17
C SER A 241 -16.59 -0.67 -4.53
N ARG A 242 -15.28 -0.98 -4.58
CA ARG A 242 -14.53 -1.17 -5.83
C ARG A 242 -15.06 -2.34 -6.67
N ARG A 243 -15.35 -3.51 -6.06
CA ARG A 243 -15.95 -4.65 -6.78
C ARG A 243 -17.34 -4.32 -7.34
N SER A 244 -18.15 -3.61 -6.56
CA SER A 244 -19.49 -3.16 -6.97
C SER A 244 -19.41 -2.15 -8.11
N ALA A 245 -18.48 -1.19 -8.06
CA ALA A 245 -18.25 -0.22 -9.13
C ALA A 245 -17.73 -0.89 -10.42
N ALA A 246 -16.79 -1.85 -10.31
CA ALA A 246 -16.33 -2.64 -11.45
C ALA A 246 -17.49 -3.41 -12.11
N GLY A 247 -18.29 -4.15 -11.33
CA GLY A 247 -19.43 -4.90 -11.88
C GLY A 247 -20.49 -4.03 -12.57
N ARG A 248 -20.69 -2.77 -12.14
CA ARG A 248 -21.52 -1.80 -12.88
C ARG A 248 -20.86 -1.33 -14.18
N ALA A 249 -19.56 -1.04 -14.15
CA ALA A 249 -18.81 -0.64 -15.34
C ALA A 249 -18.77 -1.75 -16.39
N ASP A 250 -18.57 -3.01 -15.97
CA ASP A 250 -18.59 -4.19 -16.84
C ASP A 250 -20.00 -4.41 -17.44
N ALA A 251 -21.07 -4.23 -16.65
CA ALA A 251 -22.44 -4.29 -17.15
C ALA A 251 -22.75 -3.18 -18.17
N LEU A 252 -22.28 -1.96 -17.92
CA LEU A 252 -22.42 -0.83 -18.85
C LEU A 252 -21.63 -1.04 -20.14
N ALA A 253 -20.40 -1.57 -20.06
CA ALA A 253 -19.59 -1.92 -21.23
C ALA A 253 -20.22 -3.06 -22.05
N ALA A 254 -20.79 -4.07 -21.40
CA ALA A 254 -21.55 -5.12 -22.07
C ALA A 254 -22.82 -4.59 -22.75
N PHE A 255 -23.51 -3.63 -22.13
CA PHE A 255 -24.65 -2.94 -22.76
C PHE A 255 -24.22 -2.08 -23.95
N GLN A 256 -23.11 -1.35 -23.85
CA GLN A 256 -22.53 -0.59 -24.97
C GLN A 256 -22.12 -1.51 -26.13
N ALA A 257 -21.59 -2.71 -25.86
CA ALA A 257 -21.33 -3.70 -26.89
C ALA A 257 -22.62 -4.19 -27.58
N LEU A 258 -23.71 -4.40 -26.82
CA LEU A 258 -25.04 -4.69 -27.39
C LEU A 258 -25.56 -3.54 -28.26
N LEU A 259 -25.35 -2.27 -27.87
CA LEU A 259 -25.71 -1.11 -28.67
C LEU A 259 -24.97 -1.10 -30.02
N VAL A 260 -23.66 -1.37 -30.03
CA VAL A 260 -22.86 -1.49 -31.27
C VAL A 260 -23.31 -2.69 -32.12
N GLU A 261 -23.70 -3.80 -31.50
CA GLU A 261 -24.16 -5.02 -32.18
C GLU A 261 -25.56 -4.90 -32.80
N SER A 262 -26.43 -4.03 -32.27
CA SER A 262 -27.88 -4.00 -32.62
C SER A 262 -28.39 -2.66 -33.13
N VAL A 263 -27.92 -1.54 -32.59
CA VAL A 263 -28.37 -0.18 -32.93
C VAL A 263 -27.42 0.39 -33.98
N HIS A 264 -27.81 0.27 -35.26
CA HIS A 264 -27.09 0.82 -36.41
C HIS A 264 -27.77 2.08 -36.98
N ASP A 265 -29.04 2.32 -36.63
CA ASP A 265 -29.82 3.45 -37.09
C ASP A 265 -29.62 4.67 -36.19
N ALA A 266 -29.13 5.77 -36.77
CA ALA A 266 -28.95 7.05 -36.09
C ALA A 266 -30.29 7.82 -35.88
N GLY A 267 -31.39 7.40 -36.52
CA GLY A 267 -32.74 7.89 -36.23
C GLY A 267 -33.46 7.16 -35.09
N ALA A 268 -32.83 6.17 -34.46
CA ALA A 268 -33.49 5.27 -33.51
C ALA A 268 -33.89 5.94 -32.19
N SER A 269 -35.14 5.71 -31.76
CA SER A 269 -35.65 6.21 -30.47
C SER A 269 -35.56 5.16 -29.36
N TRP A 270 -35.29 5.62 -28.13
CA TRP A 270 -35.15 4.77 -26.94
C TRP A 270 -36.39 3.89 -26.70
N SER A 271 -37.59 4.48 -26.79
CA SER A 271 -38.85 3.75 -26.57
C SER A 271 -39.16 2.67 -27.62
N ALA A 272 -38.61 2.78 -28.83
CA ALA A 272 -38.77 1.77 -29.88
C ALA A 272 -37.70 0.66 -29.83
N THR A 273 -36.49 0.98 -29.35
CA THR A 273 -35.36 0.04 -29.28
C THR A 273 -35.29 -0.72 -27.96
N TRP A 274 -35.56 -0.06 -26.83
CA TRP A 274 -35.41 -0.61 -25.48
C TRP A 274 -36.10 -1.97 -25.26
N PRO A 275 -37.32 -2.25 -25.73
CA PRO A 275 -37.95 -3.57 -25.57
C PRO A 275 -37.07 -4.71 -26.12
N ARG A 276 -36.46 -4.50 -27.29
CA ARG A 276 -35.56 -5.48 -27.95
C ARG A 276 -34.21 -5.58 -27.24
N LEU A 277 -33.66 -4.46 -26.76
CA LEU A 277 -32.39 -4.44 -26.03
C LEU A 277 -32.49 -5.16 -24.68
N ARG A 278 -33.64 -5.04 -24.00
CA ARG A 278 -33.92 -5.74 -22.73
C ARG A 278 -34.10 -7.25 -22.92
N GLU A 279 -34.61 -7.67 -24.07
CA GLU A 279 -34.84 -9.08 -24.47
C GLU A 279 -33.60 -9.76 -25.09
N ASP A 280 -32.42 -9.13 -24.97
CA ASP A 280 -31.12 -9.70 -25.37
C ASP A 280 -30.89 -11.10 -24.75
N PRO A 281 -30.59 -12.16 -25.55
CA PRO A 281 -30.36 -13.51 -25.05
C PRO A 281 -29.17 -13.66 -24.09
N GLN A 282 -28.22 -12.72 -24.08
CA GLN A 282 -27.11 -12.68 -23.12
C GLN A 282 -27.46 -11.91 -21.83
N GLY A 283 -28.68 -11.36 -21.74
CA GLY A 283 -29.18 -10.63 -20.57
C GLY A 283 -28.56 -9.25 -20.34
N ARG A 284 -27.79 -8.70 -21.31
CA ARG A 284 -27.00 -7.47 -21.14
C ARG A 284 -27.88 -6.26 -20.80
N GLY A 285 -29.00 -6.11 -21.51
CA GLY A 285 -30.02 -5.08 -21.23
C GLY A 285 -30.97 -5.39 -20.05
N SER A 286 -30.81 -6.54 -19.39
CA SER A 286 -31.59 -6.95 -18.20
C SER A 286 -30.70 -7.18 -16.96
N SER A 287 -29.44 -6.72 -17.00
CA SER A 287 -28.49 -6.90 -15.90
C SER A 287 -28.90 -6.14 -14.64
N ALA A 288 -28.93 -6.82 -13.49
CA ALA A 288 -29.24 -6.20 -12.20
C ALA A 288 -28.17 -5.21 -11.69
N LEU A 289 -27.05 -5.05 -12.41
CA LEU A 289 -26.00 -4.07 -12.13
C LEU A 289 -26.03 -2.86 -13.09
N LEU A 290 -26.95 -2.83 -14.06
CA LEU A 290 -27.12 -1.72 -14.99
C LEU A 290 -28.21 -0.75 -14.47
N ASP A 291 -27.86 0.52 -14.24
CA ASP A 291 -28.88 1.53 -13.93
C ASP A 291 -29.66 1.89 -15.22
N PRO A 292 -31.01 1.92 -15.21
CA PRO A 292 -31.80 2.33 -16.37
C PRO A 292 -31.44 3.72 -16.93
N ARG A 293 -30.90 4.63 -16.11
CA ARG A 293 -30.41 5.95 -16.54
C ARG A 293 -29.11 5.83 -17.32
N ASP A 294 -28.13 5.10 -16.78
CA ASP A 294 -26.85 4.84 -17.45
C ASP A 294 -27.07 4.14 -18.79
N ALA A 295 -28.08 3.25 -18.87
CA ALA A 295 -28.50 2.61 -20.12
C ALA A 295 -29.11 3.61 -21.14
N GLU A 296 -30.01 4.50 -20.71
CA GLU A 296 -30.61 5.50 -21.63
C GLU A 296 -29.57 6.53 -22.11
N ASP A 297 -28.68 7.01 -21.23
CA ASP A 297 -27.64 7.97 -21.62
C ASP A 297 -26.51 7.32 -22.44
N ALA A 298 -26.22 6.02 -22.24
CA ALA A 298 -25.37 5.25 -23.16
C ALA A 298 -26.03 5.09 -24.54
N PHE A 299 -27.34 4.80 -24.61
CA PHE A 299 -28.08 4.74 -25.87
C PHE A 299 -28.04 6.07 -26.62
N ARG A 300 -28.36 7.18 -25.95
CA ARG A 300 -28.30 8.54 -26.53
C ARG A 300 -26.90 8.91 -27.00
N THR A 301 -25.86 8.54 -26.24
CA THR A 301 -24.45 8.78 -26.61
C THR A 301 -24.05 7.97 -27.85
N HIS A 302 -24.48 6.72 -27.95
CA HIS A 302 -24.25 5.87 -29.13
C HIS A 302 -24.96 6.41 -30.36
N VAL A 303 -26.25 6.75 -30.26
CA VAL A 303 -27.02 7.36 -31.36
C VAL A 303 -26.35 8.64 -31.87
N ARG A 304 -25.95 9.55 -30.97
CA ARG A 304 -25.21 10.76 -31.36
C ARG A 304 -23.90 10.44 -32.07
N HIS A 305 -23.19 9.39 -31.66
CA HIS A 305 -21.97 8.96 -32.34
C HIS A 305 -22.23 8.41 -33.76
N LEU A 306 -23.37 7.74 -33.98
CA LEU A 306 -23.81 7.34 -35.32
C LEU A 306 -24.18 8.56 -36.17
N GLU A 307 -24.90 9.55 -35.63
CA GLU A 307 -25.20 10.83 -36.29
C GLU A 307 -23.92 11.57 -36.70
N GLU A 308 -22.96 11.74 -35.77
CA GLU A 308 -21.64 12.33 -35.99
C GLU A 308 -20.83 11.57 -37.07
N THR A 309 -21.02 10.26 -37.18
CA THR A 309 -20.33 9.42 -38.17
C THR A 309 -20.97 9.52 -39.56
N ALA A 310 -22.31 9.48 -39.64
CA ALA A 310 -23.05 9.71 -40.87
C ALA A 310 -22.81 11.14 -41.42
N ALA A 311 -22.77 12.15 -40.55
CA ALA A 311 -22.48 13.53 -40.92
C ALA A 311 -21.05 13.70 -41.47
N ARG A 312 -20.04 13.01 -40.90
CA ARG A 312 -18.67 13.00 -41.43
C ARG A 312 -18.57 12.29 -42.78
N ALA A 313 -19.24 11.15 -42.94
CA ALA A 313 -19.28 10.43 -44.22
C ALA A 313 -19.99 11.24 -45.33
N PHE A 314 -21.04 11.99 -44.97
CA PHE A 314 -21.73 12.90 -45.88
C PHE A 314 -20.88 14.13 -46.25
N ALA A 315 -20.12 14.70 -45.31
CA ALA A 315 -19.16 15.77 -45.61
C ALA A 315 -18.05 15.29 -46.58
N GLN A 316 -17.49 14.09 -46.35
CA GLN A 316 -16.52 13.47 -47.26
C GLN A 316 -17.10 13.25 -48.66
N LEU A 317 -18.35 12.80 -48.79
CA LEU A 317 -19.04 12.69 -50.07
C LEU A 317 -19.13 14.04 -50.80
N LEU A 318 -19.45 15.12 -50.09
CA LEU A 318 -19.46 16.47 -50.66
C LEU A 318 -18.05 16.92 -51.08
N ASP A 319 -17.02 16.68 -50.27
CA ASP A 319 -15.62 17.02 -50.58
C ASP A 319 -15.07 16.22 -51.78
N GLU A 320 -15.50 14.96 -51.97
CA GLU A 320 -15.14 14.13 -53.12
C GLU A 320 -15.85 14.53 -54.42
N ARG A 321 -17.16 14.81 -54.37
CA ARG A 321 -18.01 14.98 -55.57
C ARG A 321 -18.23 16.44 -55.95
N VAL A 322 -18.47 17.30 -54.97
CA VAL A 322 -18.82 18.72 -55.15
C VAL A 322 -17.57 19.60 -54.95
N GLY A 323 -16.68 19.20 -54.03
CA GLY A 323 -15.44 19.89 -53.68
C GLY A 323 -14.52 20.24 -54.86
N PRO A 324 -14.29 19.34 -55.85
CA PRO A 324 -13.49 19.67 -57.03
C PRO A 324 -14.21 20.61 -58.00
N LEU A 325 -15.52 20.42 -58.16
CA LEU A 325 -16.36 21.20 -59.08
C LEU A 325 -16.50 22.66 -58.64
N LEU A 326 -16.42 22.93 -57.34
CA LEU A 326 -16.36 24.28 -56.74
C LEU A 326 -14.94 24.90 -56.74
N ALA A 327 -13.89 24.10 -56.99
CA ALA A 327 -12.50 24.57 -56.94
C ALA A 327 -11.95 24.99 -58.32
N HIS A 328 -12.72 24.82 -59.40
CA HIS A 328 -12.28 25.24 -60.74
C HIS A 328 -12.35 26.77 -60.92
N PRO A 329 -11.33 27.40 -61.54
CA PRO A 329 -11.19 28.86 -61.57
C PRO A 329 -12.20 29.58 -62.48
N THR A 330 -13.08 28.87 -63.19
CA THR A 330 -14.18 29.44 -63.98
C THR A 330 -15.36 29.83 -63.07
N GLY A 331 -15.16 30.89 -62.29
CA GLY A 331 -16.19 31.78 -61.73
C GLY A 331 -17.35 31.15 -60.97
N ASP A 332 -17.27 31.19 -59.64
CA ASP A 332 -18.38 31.16 -58.66
C ASP A 332 -19.64 30.39 -59.11
N ARG A 333 -19.49 29.07 -59.28
CA ARG A 333 -20.64 28.18 -59.44
C ARG A 333 -21.35 28.02 -58.09
N ASP A 334 -22.22 28.98 -57.78
CA ASP A 334 -23.33 28.78 -56.84
C ASP A 334 -24.19 27.62 -57.37
N MET A 335 -23.88 26.40 -56.94
CA MET A 335 -24.70 25.23 -57.21
C MET A 335 -25.92 25.28 -56.29
N ASP A 336 -27.09 25.03 -56.85
CA ASP A 336 -28.27 24.76 -56.04
C ASP A 336 -28.22 23.36 -55.41
N TRP A 337 -29.16 23.10 -54.51
CA TRP A 337 -29.27 21.82 -53.82
C TRP A 337 -29.72 20.67 -54.75
N GLU A 338 -30.33 20.96 -55.90
CA GLU A 338 -30.92 19.97 -56.79
C GLU A 338 -29.83 19.38 -57.70
N ALA A 339 -29.00 20.23 -58.31
CA ALA A 339 -27.78 19.82 -59.02
C ALA A 339 -26.78 19.10 -58.09
N VAL A 340 -26.66 19.53 -56.83
CA VAL A 340 -25.87 18.79 -55.82
C VAL A 340 -26.48 17.44 -55.50
N THR A 341 -27.81 17.33 -55.41
CA THR A 341 -28.50 16.05 -55.16
C THR A 341 -28.28 15.07 -56.31
N GLU A 342 -28.44 15.49 -57.56
CA GLU A 342 -28.22 14.64 -58.76
C GLU A 342 -26.80 14.02 -58.79
N LEU A 343 -25.79 14.76 -58.33
CA LEU A 343 -24.39 14.31 -58.25
C LEU A 343 -24.10 13.31 -57.12
N ILE A 344 -24.95 13.22 -56.09
CA ILE A 344 -24.68 12.43 -54.87
C ILE A 344 -25.74 11.39 -54.52
N GLU A 345 -26.93 11.43 -55.14
CA GLU A 345 -28.05 10.53 -54.83
C GLU A 345 -27.71 9.04 -55.06
N GLN A 346 -26.79 8.76 -55.98
CA GLN A 346 -26.32 7.41 -56.30
C GLN A 346 -25.33 6.83 -55.26
N ASP A 347 -24.81 7.64 -54.34
CA ASP A 347 -23.82 7.18 -53.35
C ASP A 347 -24.51 6.67 -52.07
N PRO A 348 -24.16 5.47 -51.56
CA PRO A 348 -24.80 4.93 -50.36
C PRO A 348 -24.69 5.85 -49.13
N ARG A 349 -23.65 6.69 -49.04
CA ARG A 349 -23.49 7.68 -47.94
C ARG A 349 -24.56 8.77 -47.97
N PHE A 350 -25.16 9.08 -49.12
CA PHE A 350 -26.33 9.96 -49.19
C PHE A 350 -27.56 9.28 -48.59
N SER A 351 -27.85 8.05 -49.00
CA SER A 351 -29.02 7.29 -48.52
C SER A 351 -28.94 6.98 -47.01
N ALA A 352 -27.74 6.68 -46.49
CA ALA A 352 -27.47 6.35 -45.09
C ALA A 352 -27.55 7.54 -44.12
N PHE A 353 -27.68 8.79 -44.60
CA PHE A 353 -27.81 9.94 -43.71
C PHE A 353 -29.22 9.97 -43.04
N PRO A 354 -29.31 9.95 -41.70
CA PRO A 354 -30.52 9.58 -40.96
C PRO A 354 -31.71 10.55 -41.10
N PHE A 355 -31.43 11.84 -41.33
CA PHE A 355 -32.46 12.87 -41.43
C PHE A 355 -32.49 13.47 -42.85
N PRO A 356 -33.24 12.88 -43.80
CA PRO A 356 -33.31 13.37 -45.19
C PRO A 356 -33.62 14.86 -45.34
N ARG A 357 -34.43 15.41 -44.43
CA ARG A 357 -34.81 16.83 -44.39
C ARG A 357 -33.65 17.76 -44.02
N GLU A 358 -32.63 17.26 -43.34
CA GLU A 358 -31.49 18.03 -42.83
C GLU A 358 -30.26 17.97 -43.74
N ARG A 359 -30.25 17.08 -44.74
CA ARG A 359 -29.16 16.95 -45.73
C ARG A 359 -28.81 18.31 -46.38
N LYS A 360 -29.84 19.11 -46.74
CA LYS A 360 -29.68 20.48 -47.26
C LYS A 360 -29.04 21.43 -46.25
N ALA A 361 -29.39 21.34 -44.96
CA ALA A 361 -28.79 22.17 -43.91
C ALA A 361 -27.34 21.76 -43.61
N HIS A 362 -27.02 20.47 -43.67
CA HIS A 362 -25.65 19.97 -43.57
C HIS A 362 -24.77 20.42 -44.75
N TRP A 363 -25.31 20.40 -45.98
CA TRP A 363 -24.65 20.94 -47.17
C TRP A 363 -24.43 22.47 -47.06
N GLN A 364 -25.43 23.23 -46.61
CA GLN A 364 -25.27 24.68 -46.36
C GLN A 364 -24.18 24.98 -45.32
N ARG A 365 -24.10 24.17 -44.25
CA ARG A 365 -23.05 24.29 -43.21
C ARG A 365 -21.67 23.97 -43.77
N TRP A 366 -21.54 22.91 -44.58
CA TRP A 366 -20.31 22.53 -45.27
C TRP A 366 -19.84 23.60 -46.28
N LEU A 367 -20.76 24.17 -47.06
CA LEU A 367 -20.46 25.29 -47.96
C LEU A 367 -19.96 26.52 -47.20
N ALA A 368 -20.59 26.87 -46.07
CA ALA A 368 -20.15 27.99 -45.24
C ALA A 368 -18.73 27.77 -44.69
N GLN A 369 -18.45 26.58 -44.16
CA GLN A 369 -17.13 26.19 -43.66
C GLN A 369 -16.06 26.22 -44.77
N ARG A 370 -16.39 25.78 -45.98
CA ARG A 370 -15.48 25.86 -47.13
C ARG A 370 -15.24 27.29 -47.60
N ARG A 371 -16.29 28.15 -47.65
CA ARG A 371 -16.17 29.57 -48.00
C ARG A 371 -15.31 30.33 -46.97
N GLU A 372 -15.43 30.01 -45.69
CA GLU A 372 -14.57 30.52 -44.62
C GLU A 372 -13.11 30.06 -44.80
N ALA A 373 -12.89 28.76 -45.06
CA ALA A 373 -11.55 28.19 -45.28
C ALA A 373 -10.84 28.75 -46.53
N THR A 374 -11.57 29.06 -47.61
CA THR A 374 -10.98 29.72 -48.79
C THR A 374 -10.80 31.22 -48.61
N GLY A 375 -11.75 31.89 -47.95
CA GLY A 375 -11.69 33.34 -47.68
C GLY A 375 -10.54 33.73 -46.74
N GLY A 376 -10.14 32.83 -45.84
CA GLY A 376 -8.99 33.03 -44.95
C GLY A 376 -7.61 33.07 -45.63
N VAL A 377 -7.52 32.88 -46.96
CA VAL A 377 -6.25 32.87 -47.71
C VAL A 377 -5.94 34.22 -48.39
N GLU A 378 -6.94 35.10 -48.56
CA GLU A 378 -6.73 36.41 -49.20
C GLU A 378 -6.27 37.51 -48.22
N GLY A 379 -4.95 37.71 -48.12
CA GLY A 379 -4.39 39.02 -47.76
C GLY A 379 -3.33 39.06 -46.65
N PRO A 380 -2.02 38.98 -46.99
CA PRO A 380 -0.99 39.56 -46.13
C PRO A 380 -1.17 41.09 -46.06
N ASP A 381 -1.16 41.66 -44.85
CA ASP A 381 -1.45 43.08 -44.61
C ASP A 381 -0.36 44.02 -45.16
N THR A 382 -0.59 44.55 -46.37
CA THR A 382 0.28 45.54 -47.00
C THR A 382 0.02 46.99 -46.56
N LYS A 383 -0.84 47.25 -45.55
CA LYS A 383 -1.12 48.62 -45.06
C LYS A 383 -0.21 49.08 -43.92
N ARG A 384 0.66 48.21 -43.38
CA ARG A 384 1.61 48.57 -42.30
C ARG A 384 2.97 49.11 -42.79
N LEU A 385 3.01 49.82 -43.91
CA LEU A 385 4.26 50.40 -44.47
C LEU A 385 4.04 51.73 -45.22
N ARG A 386 3.28 52.67 -44.63
CA ARG A 386 3.16 54.05 -45.15
C ARG A 386 2.64 55.07 -44.12
N ARG A 387 3.28 55.16 -42.94
CA ARG A 387 3.00 56.25 -41.98
C ARG A 387 4.11 56.63 -40.99
N GLU A 388 5.35 56.51 -41.43
CA GLU A 388 6.53 57.22 -40.91
C GLU A 388 7.29 57.77 -42.14
N ASP A 389 8.06 58.85 -41.94
CA ASP A 389 8.86 59.59 -42.93
C ASP A 389 8.12 60.22 -44.14
N ALA A 390 7.39 61.32 -43.89
CA ALA A 390 7.21 62.47 -44.80
C ALA A 390 6.62 63.69 -44.06
#